data_AF-A0A7R7CPY0-F1
#
_entry.id   AF-A0A7R7CPY0-F1
#
_cell.length_a   1.000
_cell.length_b   1.000
_cell.length_c   1.000
_cell.angle_alpha   90.00
_cell.angle_beta   90.00
_cell.angle_gamma   90.00
#
_symmetry.space_group_name_H-M   'P 1'
#
loop_
_entity.id
_entity.type
_entity.pdbx_description
1 polymer ?
#
loop_
_entity_poly.entity_id
_entity_poly.type
_entity_poly.pdbx_seq_one_letter_code
_entity_poly.pdbx_strand_id
1 'polypeptide(L)'
;MFTRTAFFEGHILEGMEEAFFVAVESHLLPIWRRLPHAQKVRLFWPVTCDEDTPAVFLIQQIDYPSLAAIEEAMASPVREEARLAHQSIMSMYEGRHYHLVCRRQEADC
;
A
#
# COMPACT_ATOMS: atom_id res chain seq x y z
N MET A 1 -12.95 13.05 -3.45
CA MET A 1 -11.53 12.63 -3.40
C MET A 1 -11.48 11.11 -3.58
N PHE A 2 -10.39 10.55 -4.08
CA PHE A 2 -10.23 9.12 -4.31
C PHE A 2 -9.11 8.55 -3.44
N THR A 3 -9.26 7.30 -3.00
CA THR A 3 -8.23 6.59 -2.26
C THR A 3 -7.88 5.32 -3.01
N ARG A 4 -6.61 5.19 -3.42
CA ARG A 4 -6.05 3.96 -3.94
C ARG A 4 -5.54 3.14 -2.76
N THR A 5 -6.12 1.98 -2.55
CA THR A 5 -5.78 1.06 -1.45
C THR A 5 -5.05 -0.14 -2.03
N ALA A 6 -3.88 -0.47 -1.49
CA ALA A 6 -3.22 -1.75 -1.70
C ALA A 6 -3.47 -2.67 -0.51
N PHE A 7 -3.93 -3.88 -0.78
CA PHE A 7 -4.03 -4.95 0.22
C PHE A 7 -2.92 -5.95 -0.03
N PHE A 8 -2.20 -6.33 1.02
CA PHE A 8 -1.22 -7.41 1.02
C PHE A 8 -1.83 -8.59 1.78
N GLU A 9 -2.35 -9.54 1.02
CA GLU A 9 -3.05 -10.73 1.51
C GLU A 9 -2.07 -11.91 1.55
N GLY A 10 -2.09 -12.66 2.65
CA GLY A 10 -1.19 -13.77 2.94
C GLY A 10 -0.54 -13.59 4.31
N HIS A 11 0.74 -13.95 4.41
CA HIS A 11 1.50 -13.85 5.66
C HIS A 11 2.97 -13.53 5.39
N ILE A 12 3.57 -12.73 6.28
CA ILE A 12 5.01 -12.54 6.31
C ILE A 12 5.64 -13.86 6.76
N LEU A 13 6.76 -14.24 6.13
CA LEU A 13 7.51 -15.44 6.51
C LEU A 13 8.06 -15.29 7.92
N GLU A 14 8.07 -16.38 8.68
CA GLU A 14 8.55 -16.42 10.06
C GLU A 14 9.99 -15.87 10.16
N GLY A 15 10.20 -14.89 11.05
CA GLY A 15 11.48 -14.26 11.29
C GLY A 15 11.84 -13.13 10.31
N MET A 16 10.96 -12.81 9.36
CA MET A 16 11.15 -11.71 8.40
C MET A 16 10.35 -10.45 8.76
N GLU A 17 9.59 -10.45 9.85
CA GLU A 17 8.66 -9.38 10.22
C GLU A 17 9.36 -8.04 10.40
N GLU A 18 10.41 -7.99 11.21
CA GLU A 18 11.18 -6.76 11.44
C GLU A 18 11.81 -6.23 10.14
N ALA A 19 12.43 -7.13 9.36
CA ALA A 19 13.05 -6.77 8.08
C ALA A 19 12.01 -6.23 7.08
N PHE A 20 10.82 -6.83 7.06
CA PHE A 20 9.71 -6.39 6.23
C PHE A 20 9.22 -5.00 6.64
N PHE A 21 8.96 -4.78 7.93
CA PHE A 21 8.50 -3.48 8.43
C PHE A 21 9.52 -2.37 8.15
N VAL A 22 10.80 -2.63 8.42
CA VAL A 22 11.89 -1.69 8.12
C VAL A 22 11.96 -1.39 6.63
N ALA A 23 11.87 -2.39 5.76
CA ALA A 23 11.89 -2.19 4.31
C ALA A 23 10.68 -1.36 3.83
N VAL A 24 9.49 -1.59 4.38
CA VAL A 24 8.30 -0.81 4.04
C VAL A 24 8.45 0.64 4.49
N GLU A 25 8.82 0.88 5.74
CA GLU A 25 8.88 2.23 6.31
C GLU A 25 10.05 3.05 5.77
N SER A 26 11.21 2.41 5.56
CA SER A 26 12.44 3.11 5.18
C SER A 26 12.61 3.25 3.68
N HIS A 27 12.03 2.34 2.88
CA HIS A 27 12.23 2.34 1.42
C HIS A 27 10.93 2.64 0.66
N LEU A 28 9.85 1.88 0.92
CA LEU A 28 8.61 2.03 0.15
C LEU A 28 7.83 3.30 0.50
N LEU A 29 7.67 3.60 1.80
CA LEU A 29 6.90 4.74 2.26
C LEU A 29 7.42 6.09 1.73
N PRO A 30 8.74 6.38 1.72
CA PRO A 30 9.27 7.58 1.09
C PRO A 30 8.95 7.69 -0.41
N ILE A 31 9.02 6.58 -1.14
CA ILE A 31 8.69 6.54 -2.58
C ILE A 31 7.21 6.82 -2.80
N TRP A 32 6.32 6.19 -2.02
CA TRP A 32 4.87 6.43 -2.13
C TRP A 32 4.49 7.88 -1.86
N ARG A 33 5.17 8.55 -0.92
CA ARG A 33 4.96 9.97 -0.63
C ARG A 33 5.41 10.90 -1.77
N ARG A 34 6.28 10.42 -2.66
CA ARG A 34 6.77 11.15 -3.85
C ARG A 34 5.94 10.89 -5.11
N LEU A 35 4.97 9.97 -5.08
CA LEU A 35 4.12 9.75 -6.24
C LEU A 35 3.39 11.05 -6.61
N PRO A 36 3.28 11.39 -7.90
CA PRO A 36 2.57 12.59 -8.33
C PRO A 36 1.17 12.66 -7.73
N HIS A 37 0.76 13.84 -7.26
CA HIS A 37 -0.57 14.10 -6.69
C HIS A 37 -0.95 13.30 -5.43
N ALA A 38 -0.02 12.55 -4.81
CA ALA A 38 -0.27 11.88 -3.55
C ALA A 38 -0.50 12.91 -2.43
N GLN A 39 -1.70 12.94 -1.86
CA GLN A 39 -2.08 13.93 -0.83
C GLN A 39 -1.84 13.42 0.59
N LYS A 40 -2.13 12.14 0.83
CA LYS A 40 -1.96 11.49 2.13
C LYS A 40 -1.62 10.02 1.91
N VAL A 41 -0.51 9.56 2.51
CA VAL A 41 -0.10 8.16 2.50
C VAL A 41 -0.24 7.61 3.91
N ARG A 42 -0.93 6.47 4.04
CA ARG A 42 -1.21 5.79 5.32
C ARG A 42 -0.86 4.31 5.21
N LEU A 43 -0.29 3.76 6.27
CA LEU A 43 -0.06 2.33 6.45
C LEU A 43 -0.92 1.85 7.60
N PHE A 44 -1.53 0.69 7.44
CA PHE A 44 -2.26 0.01 8.48
C PHE A 44 -1.69 -1.39 8.59
N TRP A 45 -1.29 -1.73 9.81
CA TRP A 45 -0.81 -3.04 10.19
C TRP A 45 -1.96 -3.73 10.92
N PRO A 46 -2.68 -4.68 10.30
CA PRO A 46 -3.80 -5.34 10.94
C PRO A 46 -3.35 -6.05 12.22
N VAL A 47 -4.05 -5.79 13.32
CA VAL A 47 -3.74 -6.37 14.64
C VAL A 47 -4.66 -7.54 14.95
N THR A 48 -5.93 -7.47 14.50
CA THR A 48 -6.94 -8.52 14.66
C THR A 48 -7.82 -8.56 13.42
N CYS A 49 -8.46 -9.70 13.16
CA CYS A 49 -9.50 -9.85 12.16
C CYS A 49 -10.51 -10.93 12.61
N ASP A 50 -11.70 -10.93 12.01
CA ASP A 50 -12.70 -11.97 12.28
C ASP A 50 -12.23 -13.33 11.72
N GLU A 51 -12.70 -14.43 12.30
CA GLU A 51 -12.17 -15.80 12.13
C GLU A 51 -12.13 -16.32 10.66
N ASP A 52 -12.92 -15.71 9.76
CA ASP A 52 -13.00 -16.06 8.32
C ASP A 52 -12.50 -14.94 7.38
N THR A 53 -11.80 -13.93 7.92
CA THR A 53 -11.29 -12.82 7.12
C THR A 53 -10.04 -13.26 6.35
N PRO A 54 -9.87 -12.88 5.07
CA PRO A 54 -8.60 -13.05 4.37
C PRO A 54 -7.46 -12.46 5.21
N ALA A 55 -6.39 -13.25 5.42
CA ALA A 55 -5.23 -12.81 6.15
C ALA A 55 -4.59 -11.63 5.41
N VAL A 56 -4.68 -10.42 5.97
CA VAL A 56 -4.03 -9.22 5.42
C VAL A 56 -3.02 -8.74 6.45
N PHE A 57 -1.76 -8.58 6.03
CA PHE A 57 -0.67 -8.18 6.93
C PHE A 57 -0.21 -6.73 6.71
N LEU A 58 -0.62 -6.11 5.60
CA LEU A 58 -0.41 -4.68 5.34
C LEU A 58 -1.55 -4.14 4.47
N ILE A 59 -2.07 -2.98 4.86
CA ILE A 59 -2.93 -2.14 4.02
C ILE A 59 -2.23 -0.81 3.82
N GLN A 60 -2.12 -0.39 2.57
CA GLN A 60 -1.56 0.90 2.19
C GLN A 60 -2.63 1.73 1.51
N GLN A 61 -2.77 3.00 1.90
CA GLN A 61 -3.73 3.92 1.29
C GLN A 61 -3.03 5.19 0.83
N ILE A 62 -3.30 5.60 -0.42
CA ILE A 62 -2.92 6.91 -0.94
C ILE A 62 -4.15 7.66 -1.42
N ASP A 63 -4.29 8.89 -0.94
CA ASP A 63 -5.32 9.82 -1.35
C ASP A 63 -4.91 10.64 -2.58
N TYR A 64 -5.83 10.78 -3.54
CA TYR A 64 -5.66 11.52 -4.80
C TYR A 64 -6.87 12.41 -5.09
N PRO A 65 -6.68 13.57 -5.74
CA PRO A 65 -7.77 14.49 -6.02
C PRO A 65 -8.77 13.98 -7.07
N SER A 66 -8.31 13.16 -8.02
CA SER A 66 -9.11 12.65 -9.15
C SER A 66 -8.61 11.29 -9.66
N LEU A 67 -9.39 10.64 -10.53
CA LEU A 67 -8.94 9.43 -11.24
C LEU A 67 -7.79 9.73 -12.22
N ALA A 68 -7.85 10.85 -12.94
CA ALA A 68 -6.77 11.29 -13.83
C ALA A 68 -5.44 11.48 -13.07
N ALA A 69 -5.48 12.02 -11.86
CA ALA A 69 -4.29 12.14 -11.01
C ALA A 69 -3.69 10.77 -10.62
N ILE A 70 -4.54 9.75 -10.43
CA ILE A 70 -4.07 8.37 -10.20
C ILE A 70 -3.40 7.83 -11.47
N GLU A 71 -4.01 8.02 -12.63
CA GLU A 71 -3.46 7.57 -13.92
C GLU A 71 -2.07 8.19 -14.18
N GLU A 72 -1.94 9.51 -14.00
CA GLU A 72 -0.66 10.21 -14.10
C GLU A 72 0.38 9.67 -13.10
N ALA A 73 -0.02 9.43 -11.85
CA ALA A 73 0.86 8.87 -10.83
C ALA A 73 1.34 7.46 -11.21
N MET A 74 0.46 6.63 -11.77
CA MET A 74 0.80 5.26 -12.18
C MET A 74 1.63 5.22 -13.47
N ALA A 75 1.55 6.24 -14.33
CA ALA A 75 2.40 6.39 -15.50
C ALA A 75 3.77 7.04 -15.20
N SER A 76 3.98 7.52 -13.97
CA SER A 76 5.18 8.27 -13.60
C SER A 76 6.43 7.39 -13.44
N PRO A 77 7.64 7.93 -13.63
CA PRO A 77 8.88 7.20 -13.34
C PRO A 77 9.01 6.81 -11.86
N VAL A 78 8.40 7.56 -10.94
CA VAL A 78 8.38 7.22 -9.51
C VAL A 78 7.61 5.91 -9.26
N ARG A 79 6.62 5.57 -10.11
CA ARG A 79 5.94 4.28 -10.02
C ARG A 79 6.88 3.11 -10.29
N GLU A 80 7.90 3.29 -11.13
CA GLU A 80 8.91 2.27 -11.40
C GLU A 80 9.84 2.07 -10.20
N GLU A 81 10.24 3.16 -9.52
CA GLU A 81 10.96 3.08 -8.24
C GLU A 81 10.16 2.25 -7.22
N ALA A 82 8.84 2.51 -7.10
CA ALA A 82 7.96 1.77 -6.20
C ALA A 82 7.83 0.29 -6.60
N ARG A 83 7.87 -0.03 -7.90
CA ARG A 83 7.85 -1.40 -8.40
C ARG A 83 9.11 -2.15 -7.98
N LEU A 84 10.28 -1.54 -8.16
CA LEU A 84 11.56 -2.13 -7.80
C LEU A 84 11.70 -2.31 -6.27
N ALA A 85 11.31 -1.31 -5.49
CA ALA A 85 11.30 -1.42 -4.02
C ALA A 85 10.29 -2.47 -3.52
N HIS A 86 9.17 -2.67 -4.23
CA HIS A 86 8.25 -3.75 -3.90
C HIS A 86 8.86 -5.13 -4.18
N GLN A 87 9.64 -5.27 -5.26
CA GLN A 87 10.30 -6.55 -5.57
C GLN A 87 11.27 -6.99 -4.48
N SER A 88 11.93 -6.07 -3.77
CA SER A 88 12.86 -6.43 -2.69
C SER A 88 12.19 -7.01 -1.45
N ILE A 89 10.88 -6.81 -1.27
CA ILE A 89 10.12 -7.37 -0.13
C ILE A 89 9.34 -8.64 -0.51
N MET A 90 9.24 -8.99 -1.80
CA MET A 90 8.45 -10.14 -2.25
C MET A 90 8.96 -11.50 -1.75
N SER A 91 10.24 -11.62 -1.40
CA SER A 91 10.80 -12.85 -0.83
C SER A 91 10.58 -12.97 0.68
N MET A 92 9.94 -11.98 1.32
CA MET A 92 9.73 -11.93 2.77
C MET A 92 8.32 -12.39 3.17
N TYR A 93 7.43 -12.65 2.22
CA TYR A 93 6.04 -13.05 2.49
C TYR A 93 5.52 -14.00 1.42
N GLU A 94 4.52 -14.79 1.77
CA GLU A 94 3.72 -15.57 0.82
C GLU A 94 2.33 -14.95 0.65
N GLY A 95 1.84 -14.92 -0.58
CA GLY A 95 0.49 -14.44 -0.89
C GLY A 95 0.44 -13.56 -2.13
N ARG A 96 -0.45 -12.57 -2.10
CA ARG A 96 -0.70 -11.66 -3.23
C ARG A 96 -0.95 -10.24 -2.75
N HIS A 97 -0.79 -9.28 -3.65
CA HIS A 97 -1.26 -7.93 -3.42
C HIS A 97 -2.17 -7.47 -4.54
N TYR A 98 -3.18 -6.70 -4.21
CA TYR A 98 -4.15 -6.16 -5.16
C TYR A 98 -4.57 -4.75 -4.76
N HIS A 99 -5.18 -4.04 -5.70
CA HIS A 99 -5.51 -2.64 -5.54
C HIS A 99 -6.99 -2.38 -5.77
N LEU A 100 -7.58 -1.55 -4.91
CA LEU A 100 -8.90 -0.97 -5.10
C LEU A 100 -8.76 0.55 -5.19
N VAL A 101 -9.53 1.17 -6.08
CA VAL A 101 -9.70 2.63 -6.10
C VAL A 101 -11.11 2.94 -5.62
N CYS A 102 -11.20 3.58 -4.46
CA CYS A 102 -12.46 3.91 -3.84
C CYS A 102 -12.70 5.42 -3.93
N ARG A 103 -13.95 5.82 -4.18
CA ARG A 103 -14.37 7.21 -3.94
C ARG A 103 -14.52 7.39 -2.43
N ARG A 104 -13.76 8.31 -1.85
CA ARG A 104 -13.91 8.67 -0.43
C ARG A 104 -15.12 9.59 -0.28
N GLN A 105 -16.09 9.14 0.49
CA GLN A 105 -17.21 9.93 0.99
C GLN A 105 -16.91 10.26 2.44
N GLU A 106 -16.90 11.55 2.78
CA GLU A 106 -16.89 11.98 4.18
C GLU A 106 -18.36 12.05 4.62
N ALA A 107 -18.66 11.45 5.77
CA ALA A 107 -19.95 11.56 6.40
C ALA A 107 -19.83 12.61 7.50
N ASP A 108 -20.71 13.60 7.49
CA ASP A 108 -20.87 14.49 8.61
C ASP A 108 -21.56 13.69 9.72
N CYS A 109 -20.85 13.45 10.82
CA CYS A 109 -21.40 12.83 12.04
C CYS A 109 -21.67 13.87 13.11
#